data_AF-A0A2M9JTQ8-F1
#
_entry.id   AF-A0A2M9JTQ8-F1
#
_cell.length_a   1.000
_cell.length_b   1.000
_cell.length_c   1.000
_cell.angle_alpha   90.00
_cell.angle_beta   90.00
_cell.angle_gamma   90.00
#
_symmetry.space_group_name_H-M   'P 1'
#
loop_
_entity.id
_entity.type
_entity.pdbx_description
1 polymer ?
#
loop_
_entity_poly.entity_id
_entity_poly.type
_entity_poly.pdbx_seq_one_letter_code
_entity_poly.pdbx_strand_id
1 'polypeptide(L)'
;MVALCLGLSGGCSFGDSTDPKKAAAQQQRFCAQFGQWQQDDATHDVDSVSAQMVVDSAKVLDREHLDTEGSHILRDTEEAVVHHIHYSAVRVTAYCDRAGFEMLVASP
;
A
#
# COMPACT_ATOMS: atom_id res chain seq x y z
N MET A 1 8.92 -53.95 5.17
CA MET A 1 10.29 -53.46 5.44
C MET A 1 10.36 -52.01 5.00
N VAL A 2 10.65 -51.14 5.97
CA VAL A 2 10.82 -49.68 5.82
C VAL A 2 12.28 -49.39 5.49
N ALA A 3 12.54 -48.53 4.51
CA ALA A 3 13.71 -47.63 4.38
C ALA A 3 13.64 -46.95 2.99
N LEU A 4 13.29 -45.66 2.90
CA LEU A 4 14.09 -44.44 3.10
C LEU A 4 14.52 -43.85 1.76
N CYS A 5 13.91 -42.71 1.39
CA CYS A 5 14.61 -41.63 0.70
C CYS A 5 14.23 -40.32 1.40
N LEU A 6 15.16 -39.86 2.24
CA LEU A 6 15.27 -38.46 2.65
C LEU A 6 15.49 -37.63 1.38
N GLY A 7 14.51 -36.81 1.03
CA GLY A 7 14.61 -35.85 -0.05
C GLY A 7 14.01 -34.55 0.40
N LEU A 8 14.87 -33.68 0.97
CA LEU A 8 14.60 -32.25 1.10
C LEU A 8 14.23 -31.71 -0.28
N SER A 9 12.94 -31.63 -0.58
CA SER A 9 12.45 -30.72 -1.61
C SER A 9 12.25 -29.41 -0.89
N GLY A 10 13.24 -28.53 -1.01
CA GLY A 10 13.16 -27.17 -0.55
C GLY A 10 11.94 -26.52 -1.18
N GLY A 11 10.86 -26.46 -0.40
CA GLY A 11 9.94 -25.35 -0.51
C GLY A 11 10.77 -24.14 -0.14
N CYS A 12 11.24 -23.40 -1.15
CA CYS A 12 11.77 -22.07 -0.96
C CYS A 12 10.80 -21.38 0.00
N SER A 13 11.30 -21.01 1.18
CA SER A 13 10.61 -20.09 2.08
C SER A 13 10.60 -18.76 1.33
N PHE A 14 9.70 -18.62 0.36
CA PHE A 14 9.30 -17.34 -0.17
C PHE A 14 8.86 -16.58 1.07
N GLY A 15 9.57 -15.49 1.37
CA GLY A 15 9.44 -14.76 2.62
C GLY A 15 7.99 -14.53 2.96
N ASP A 16 7.72 -14.48 4.26
CA ASP A 16 6.43 -14.38 4.91
C ASP A 16 5.58 -13.17 4.44
N SER A 17 5.10 -13.20 3.18
CA SER A 17 4.04 -12.35 2.63
C SER A 17 2.67 -12.83 3.10
N THR A 18 2.63 -13.87 3.93
CA THR A 18 1.42 -14.43 4.53
C THR A 18 1.14 -13.95 5.95
N ASP A 19 2.03 -13.17 6.60
CA ASP A 19 1.73 -12.58 7.91
C ASP A 19 0.68 -11.46 7.77
N PRO A 20 -0.57 -11.69 8.22
CA PRO A 20 -1.63 -10.70 8.08
C PRO A 20 -1.35 -9.43 8.90
N LYS A 21 -0.56 -9.53 9.98
CA LYS A 21 -0.20 -8.36 10.80
C LYS A 21 0.76 -7.45 10.05
N LYS A 22 1.71 -8.03 9.32
CA LYS A 22 2.65 -7.28 8.49
C LYS A 22 1.91 -6.59 7.34
N ALA A 23 1.00 -7.30 6.67
CA ALA A 23 0.16 -6.72 5.62
C ALA A 23 -0.66 -5.53 6.13
N ALA A 24 -1.39 -5.71 7.24
CA ALA A 24 -2.16 -4.62 7.86
C ALA A 24 -1.28 -3.44 8.26
N ALA A 25 -0.09 -3.67 8.80
CA ALA A 25 0.84 -2.60 9.17
C ALA A 25 1.35 -1.82 7.94
N GLN A 26 1.59 -2.49 6.81
CA GLN A 26 1.97 -1.83 5.56
C GLN A 26 0.83 -0.99 4.99
N GLN A 27 -0.40 -1.51 4.99
CA GLN A 27 -1.59 -0.80 4.54
C GLN A 27 -1.88 0.42 5.42
N GLN A 28 -1.82 0.25 6.75
CA GLN A 28 -1.99 1.33 7.71
C GLN A 28 -0.96 2.45 7.51
N ARG A 29 0.32 2.09 7.35
CA ARG A 29 1.40 3.06 7.11
C ARG A 29 1.16 3.85 5.83
N PHE A 30 0.79 3.17 4.75
CA PHE A 30 0.47 3.83 3.49
C PHE A 30 -0.69 4.81 3.66
N CYS A 31 -1.81 4.39 4.27
CA CYS A 31 -2.98 5.24 4.45
C CYS A 31 -2.69 6.46 5.34
N ALA A 32 -1.88 6.30 6.40
CA ALA A 32 -1.46 7.43 7.23
C ALA A 32 -0.60 8.44 6.45
N GLN A 33 0.33 7.97 5.62
CA GLN A 33 1.16 8.84 4.80
C GLN A 33 0.36 9.55 3.70
N PHE A 34 -0.57 8.84 3.07
CA PHE A 34 -1.47 9.44 2.07
C PHE A 34 -2.37 10.51 2.71
N GLY A 35 -2.93 10.23 3.89
CA GLY A 35 -3.75 11.21 4.61
C GLY A 35 -2.98 12.45 5.05
N GLN A 36 -1.73 12.29 5.49
CA GLN A 36 -0.85 13.43 5.76
C GLN A 36 -0.61 14.24 4.48
N TRP A 37 -0.27 13.58 3.37
CA TRP A 37 -0.10 14.25 2.08
C TRP A 37 -1.36 15.02 1.65
N GLN A 38 -2.57 14.48 1.87
CA GLN A 38 -3.81 15.21 1.58
C GLN A 38 -3.96 16.50 2.42
N GLN A 39 -3.54 16.47 3.68
CA GLN A 39 -3.56 17.65 4.55
C GLN A 39 -2.57 18.70 4.07
N ASP A 40 -1.36 18.28 3.69
CA ASP A 40 -0.30 19.17 3.20
C ASP A 40 -0.66 19.75 1.82
N ASP A 41 -1.28 18.97 0.92
CA ASP A 41 -1.79 19.44 -0.37
C ASP A 41 -2.91 20.47 -0.19
N ALA A 42 -3.82 20.25 0.76
CA ALA A 42 -4.90 21.20 1.07
C ALA A 42 -4.39 22.55 1.60
N THR A 43 -3.26 22.57 2.32
CA THR A 43 -2.61 23.81 2.80
C THR A 43 -1.60 24.39 1.81
N HIS A 44 -1.39 23.74 0.65
CA HIS A 44 -0.34 24.06 -0.32
C HIS A 44 1.08 24.00 0.27
N ASP A 45 1.29 23.15 1.29
CA ASP A 45 2.58 22.90 1.95
C ASP A 45 3.20 21.56 1.53
N VAL A 46 2.71 20.98 0.43
CA VAL A 46 3.20 19.69 -0.06
C VAL A 46 4.61 19.85 -0.64
N ASP A 47 5.56 19.11 -0.08
CA ASP A 47 6.91 19.00 -0.63
C ASP A 47 7.09 17.71 -1.44
N SER A 48 8.11 17.68 -2.31
CA SER A 48 8.40 16.50 -3.14
C SER A 48 8.76 15.26 -2.33
N VAL A 49 9.22 15.42 -1.08
CA VAL A 49 9.63 14.32 -0.20
C VAL A 49 8.40 13.59 0.33
N SER A 50 7.39 14.33 0.79
CA SER A 50 6.11 13.80 1.25
C SER A 50 5.43 12.97 0.16
N ALA A 51 5.31 13.51 -1.06
CA ALA A 51 4.76 12.82 -2.21
C ALA A 51 5.54 11.53 -2.53
N GLN A 52 6.88 11.59 -2.52
CA GLN A 52 7.72 10.41 -2.78
C GLN A 52 7.57 9.33 -1.70
N MET A 53 7.41 9.71 -0.43
CA MET A 53 7.18 8.75 0.65
C MET A 53 5.88 7.97 0.45
N VAL A 54 4.81 8.63 -0.03
CA VAL A 54 3.56 7.96 -0.35
C VAL A 54 3.75 6.98 -1.51
N VAL A 55 4.41 7.41 -2.60
CA VAL A 55 4.71 6.55 -3.76
C VAL A 55 5.53 5.33 -3.34
N ASP A 56 6.55 5.51 -2.51
CA ASP A 56 7.41 4.40 -2.07
C ASP A 56 6.67 3.40 -1.19
N SER A 57 5.73 3.86 -0.36
CA SER A 57 4.84 2.95 0.36
C SER A 57 3.86 2.24 -0.57
N ALA A 58 3.35 2.91 -1.61
CA ALA A 58 2.50 2.26 -2.62
C ALA A 58 3.25 1.15 -3.38
N LYS A 59 4.54 1.35 -3.70
CA LYS A 59 5.39 0.31 -4.29
C LYS A 59 5.55 -0.89 -3.38
N VAL A 60 5.60 -0.68 -2.05
CA VAL A 60 5.61 -1.80 -1.10
C VAL A 60 4.29 -2.57 -1.16
N LEU A 61 3.15 -1.88 -1.18
CA LEU A 61 1.85 -2.55 -1.30
C LEU A 61 1.73 -3.35 -2.61
N ASP A 62 2.13 -2.77 -3.73
CA ASP A 62 2.12 -3.40 -5.05
C ASP A 62 3.03 -4.65 -5.10
N ARG A 63 4.26 -4.53 -4.59
CA ARG A 63 5.22 -5.65 -4.54
C ARG A 63 4.72 -6.82 -3.69
N GLU A 64 4.03 -6.53 -2.60
CA GLU A 64 3.49 -7.55 -1.69
C GLU A 64 2.09 -8.02 -2.11
N HIS A 65 1.56 -7.56 -3.25
CA HIS A 65 0.22 -7.86 -3.76
C HIS A 65 -0.89 -7.58 -2.73
N LEU A 66 -0.75 -6.47 -2.00
CA LEU A 66 -1.72 -5.98 -1.01
C LEU A 66 -2.73 -5.02 -1.62
N ASP A 67 -2.66 -4.79 -2.93
CA ASP A 67 -3.70 -4.13 -3.70
C ASP A 67 -4.96 -5.03 -3.70
N THR A 68 -6.10 -4.46 -3.31
CA THR A 68 -7.34 -5.22 -3.12
C THR A 68 -8.27 -5.04 -4.31
N GLU A 69 -8.96 -6.12 -4.71
CA GLU A 69 -10.08 -6.07 -5.67
C GLU A 69 -9.73 -5.44 -7.03
N GLY A 70 -8.49 -5.61 -7.50
CA GLY A 70 -8.04 -5.03 -8.77
C GLY A 70 -7.76 -3.52 -8.70
N SER A 71 -7.61 -2.96 -7.49
CA SER A 71 -7.12 -1.60 -7.32
C SER A 71 -5.72 -1.46 -7.92
N HIS A 72 -5.47 -0.44 -8.72
CA HIS A 72 -4.13 -0.15 -9.21
C HIS A 72 -3.44 0.83 -8.25
N ILE A 73 -3.20 0.40 -7.01
CA ILE A 73 -2.86 1.33 -5.91
C ILE A 73 -1.60 2.15 -6.19
N LEU A 74 -0.56 1.55 -6.78
CA LEU A 74 0.65 2.26 -7.18
C LEU A 74 0.36 3.33 -8.24
N ARG A 75 -0.32 2.95 -9.33
CA ARG A 75 -0.68 3.88 -10.41
C ARG A 75 -1.58 5.01 -9.91
N ASP A 76 -2.61 4.66 -9.13
CA ASP A 76 -3.56 5.64 -8.60
C ASP A 76 -2.88 6.59 -7.60
N THR A 77 -1.91 6.09 -6.83
CA THR A 77 -1.07 6.93 -5.97
C THR A 77 -0.20 7.88 -6.79
N GLU A 78 0.53 7.40 -7.79
CA GLU A 78 1.39 8.23 -8.64
C GLU A 78 0.58 9.34 -9.33
N GLU A 79 -0.56 8.99 -9.91
CA GLU A 79 -1.48 9.95 -10.52
C GLU A 79 -2.03 10.97 -9.51
N ALA A 80 -2.34 10.53 -8.28
CA ALA A 80 -2.83 11.41 -7.24
C ALA A 80 -1.74 12.39 -6.76
N VAL A 81 -0.55 11.90 -6.43
CA VAL A 81 0.46 12.69 -5.69
C VAL A 81 1.47 13.39 -6.57
N VAL A 82 1.76 12.85 -7.77
CA VAL A 82 2.72 13.46 -8.72
C VAL A 82 1.98 14.30 -9.75
N HIS A 83 0.84 13.81 -10.22
CA HIS A 83 0.06 14.48 -11.27
C HIS A 83 -1.14 15.27 -10.73
N HIS A 84 -1.34 15.28 -9.40
CA HIS A 84 -2.43 15.99 -8.72
C HIS A 84 -3.81 15.66 -9.30
N ILE A 85 -4.00 14.43 -9.77
CA ILE A 85 -5.27 13.98 -10.37
C ILE A 85 -6.26 13.63 -9.26
N HIS A 86 -7.21 14.53 -9.03
CA HIS A 86 -8.21 14.40 -7.96
C HIS A 86 -8.96 13.06 -8.00
N TYR A 87 -9.40 12.60 -9.18
CA TYR A 87 -10.13 11.33 -9.29
C TYR A 87 -9.28 10.12 -8.88
N SER A 88 -7.96 10.18 -9.02
CA SER A 88 -7.04 9.15 -8.53
C SER A 88 -6.91 9.19 -7.02
N ALA A 89 -6.85 10.38 -6.41
CA ALA A 89 -6.85 10.53 -4.96
C ALA A 89 -8.10 9.92 -4.31
N VAL A 90 -9.28 10.10 -4.92
CA VAL A 90 -10.54 9.47 -4.46
C VAL A 90 -10.46 7.94 -4.47
N ARG A 91 -9.83 7.32 -5.49
CA ARG A 91 -9.66 5.86 -5.56
C ARG A 91 -8.72 5.34 -4.48
N VAL A 92 -7.66 6.10 -4.17
CA VAL A 92 -6.74 5.78 -3.07
C VAL A 92 -7.44 5.88 -1.71
N THR A 93 -8.24 6.93 -1.48
CA THR A 93 -9.07 7.05 -0.28
C THR A 93 -10.04 5.87 -0.14
N ALA A 94 -10.71 5.48 -1.24
CA ALA A 94 -11.61 4.34 -1.23
C ALA A 94 -10.89 3.00 -0.95
N TYR A 95 -9.64 2.87 -1.38
CA TYR A 95 -8.81 1.72 -1.00
C TYR A 95 -8.55 1.69 0.52
N CYS A 96 -8.20 2.83 1.13
CA CYS A 96 -7.98 2.92 2.57
C CYS A 96 -9.26 2.63 3.38
N ASP A 97 -10.43 3.07 2.89
CA ASP A 97 -11.72 2.71 3.47
C ASP A 97 -11.99 1.20 3.43
N ARG A 98 -11.83 0.56 2.25
CA ARG A 98 -11.97 -0.91 2.14
C ARG A 98 -10.97 -1.68 2.99
N ALA A 99 -9.78 -1.13 3.22
CA ALA A 99 -8.77 -1.70 4.09
C ALA A 99 -9.05 -1.50 5.61
N GLY A 100 -10.11 -0.74 5.97
CA GLY A 100 -10.48 -0.43 7.35
C GLY A 100 -9.65 0.68 8.01
N PHE A 101 -9.10 1.58 7.20
CA PHE A 101 -8.26 2.71 7.61
C PHE A 101 -8.84 4.06 7.15
N GLU A 102 -10.18 4.15 7.02
CA GLU A 102 -10.90 5.35 6.60
C GLU A 102 -10.60 6.58 7.45
N MET A 103 -10.32 6.37 8.75
CA MET A 103 -10.01 7.44 9.69
C MET A 103 -8.61 8.05 9.50
N LEU A 104 -7.75 7.43 8.68
CA LEU A 104 -6.39 7.91 8.42
C LEU A 104 -6.29 8.81 7.20
N VAL A 105 -7.35 8.89 6.38
CA VAL A 105 -7.38 9.63 5.13
C VAL A 105 -8.45 10.71 5.17
N ALA A 106 -8.23 11.79 4.43
CA ALA A 106 -9.27 12.80 4.25
C ALA A 106 -10.42 12.20 3.42
N SER A 107 -11.65 12.43 3.88
CA SER A 107 -12.84 12.10 3.07
C SER A 107 -12.80 12.92 1.77
N PRO A 108 -13.18 12.31 0.65
CA PRO A 108 -13.17 12.97 -0.66
C PRO A 108 -14.24 14.07 -0.77
#